data_AF-A0A970SUI1-F1
#
_entry.id   AF-A0A970SUI1-F1
#
_cell.length_a   1.000
_cell.length_b   1.000
_cell.length_c   1.000
_cell.angle_alpha   90.00
_cell.angle_beta   90.00
_cell.angle_gamma   90.00
#
_symmetry.space_group_name_H-M   'P 1'
#
loop_
_entity.id
_entity.type
_entity.pdbx_description
1 polymer ?
#
loop_
_entity_poly.entity_id
_entity_poly.type
_entity_poly.pdbx_seq_one_letter_code
_entity_poly.pdbx_strand_id
1 'polypeptide(L)'
;MSKFERWRNKLLKPVWLTKSPTDSLNGLYDAVPLLFEKGRVAFGYLVQANSLLFKTSSYSYPACFIYSEDLFFQNNPEMLESISHELYEYKSSDAIPNHLKQVVNIIKDEYERAYNILLPENFTYGKVVYLTTVLVDPRHIPKYKITRSDMPLLVLPEQTPYSIILPKYYWVD
;
A
#
# COMPACT_ATOMS: atom_id res chain seq x y z
N MET A 1 -23.28 -9.43 7.80
CA MET A 1 -22.62 -9.21 6.49
C MET A 1 -23.33 -10.02 5.41
N SER A 2 -23.90 -9.35 4.42
CA SER A 2 -24.64 -9.95 3.30
C SER A 2 -23.74 -10.76 2.37
N LYS A 3 -24.33 -11.63 1.52
CA LYS A 3 -23.59 -12.38 0.48
C LYS A 3 -22.83 -11.45 -0.48
N PHE A 4 -23.39 -10.27 -0.72
CA PHE A 4 -22.82 -9.25 -1.59
C PHE A 4 -21.63 -8.53 -0.96
N GLU A 5 -21.72 -8.16 0.32
CA GLU A 5 -20.60 -7.59 1.09
C GLU A 5 -19.44 -8.59 1.21
N ARG A 6 -19.75 -9.87 1.46
CA ARG A 6 -18.74 -10.95 1.46
C ARG A 6 -18.01 -11.07 0.12
N TRP A 7 -18.70 -10.84 -0.99
CA TRP A 7 -18.07 -10.86 -2.32
C TRP A 7 -17.19 -9.63 -2.56
N ARG A 8 -17.66 -8.42 -2.19
CA ARG A 8 -16.91 -7.17 -2.33
C ARG A 8 -15.62 -7.14 -1.51
N ASN A 9 -15.66 -7.71 -0.30
CA ASN A 9 -14.55 -7.69 0.65
C ASN A 9 -13.58 -8.87 0.47
N LYS A 10 -13.79 -9.73 -0.54
CA LYS A 10 -13.01 -10.96 -0.70
C LYS A 10 -11.63 -10.70 -1.28
N LEU A 11 -10.58 -10.84 -0.46
CA LEU A 11 -9.20 -10.98 -0.91
C LEU A 11 -8.89 -12.46 -1.21
N LEU A 12 -8.34 -12.78 -2.38
CA LEU A 12 -7.99 -14.16 -2.74
C LEU A 12 -6.49 -14.37 -2.62
N LYS A 13 -6.11 -15.45 -1.92
CA LYS A 13 -4.71 -15.85 -1.82
C LYS A 13 -4.19 -16.31 -3.19
N PRO A 14 -3.23 -15.58 -3.79
CA PRO A 14 -2.70 -15.97 -5.09
C PRO A 14 -1.85 -17.23 -4.96
N VAL A 15 -1.80 -18.03 -6.03
CA VAL A 15 -1.11 -19.33 -6.04
C VAL A 15 0.36 -19.21 -5.65
N TRP A 16 1.04 -18.14 -6.07
CA TRP A 16 2.45 -17.93 -5.72
C TRP A 16 2.64 -17.78 -4.20
N LEU A 17 1.71 -17.10 -3.51
CA LEU A 17 1.79 -16.90 -2.07
C LEU A 17 1.45 -18.20 -1.32
N THR A 18 0.51 -18.99 -1.84
CA THR A 18 0.24 -20.35 -1.34
C THR A 18 1.46 -21.27 -1.46
N LYS A 19 2.29 -21.10 -2.51
CA LYS A 19 3.53 -21.85 -2.72
C LYS A 19 4.71 -21.34 -1.88
N SER A 20 4.57 -20.18 -1.23
CA SER A 20 5.59 -19.52 -0.42
C SER A 20 5.07 -19.31 1.01
N PRO A 21 4.94 -20.38 1.82
CA PRO A 21 4.30 -20.31 3.14
C PRO A 21 5.06 -19.45 4.16
N THR A 22 6.36 -19.21 3.94
CA THR A 22 7.20 -18.36 4.79
C THR A 22 7.15 -16.88 4.41
N ASP A 23 6.53 -16.51 3.29
CA ASP A 23 6.36 -15.10 2.93
C ASP A 23 5.42 -14.43 3.94
N SER A 24 5.86 -13.32 4.52
CA SER A 24 5.16 -12.60 5.59
C SER A 24 3.80 -12.05 5.14
N LEU A 25 3.55 -11.90 3.84
CA LEU A 25 2.23 -11.54 3.31
C LEU A 25 1.15 -12.59 3.60
N ASN A 26 1.52 -13.80 4.02
CA ASN A 26 0.52 -14.79 4.44
C ASN A 26 -0.32 -14.32 5.63
N GLY A 27 0.25 -13.54 6.55
CA GLY A 27 -0.47 -13.01 7.72
C GLY A 27 -1.50 -11.94 7.38
N LEU A 28 -1.45 -11.36 6.17
CA LEU A 28 -2.48 -10.43 5.69
C LEU A 28 -3.88 -11.05 5.76
N TYR A 29 -4.02 -12.34 5.45
CA TYR A 29 -5.32 -13.01 5.38
C TYR A 29 -5.99 -13.16 6.74
N ASP A 30 -5.20 -13.19 7.82
CA ASP A 30 -5.70 -13.19 9.20
C ASP A 30 -6.09 -11.78 9.65
N ALA A 31 -5.44 -10.74 9.10
CA ALA A 31 -5.72 -9.34 9.38
C ALA A 31 -6.93 -8.77 8.62
N VAL A 32 -7.30 -9.35 7.47
CA VAL A 32 -8.40 -8.86 6.63
C VAL A 32 -9.72 -8.65 7.39
N PRO A 33 -10.22 -9.60 8.22
CA PRO A 33 -11.44 -9.38 9.00
C PRO A 33 -11.32 -8.16 9.94
N LEU A 34 -10.18 -8.04 10.63
CA LEU A 34 -9.91 -6.93 11.55
C LEU A 34 -9.87 -5.58 10.82
N LEU A 35 -9.22 -5.52 9.65
CA LEU A 35 -9.14 -4.30 8.84
C LEU A 35 -10.51 -3.85 8.33
N PHE A 36 -11.39 -4.78 7.94
CA PHE A 36 -12.75 -4.43 7.54
C PHE A 36 -13.66 -4.03 8.70
N GLU A 37 -13.43 -4.55 9.91
CA GLU A 37 -14.24 -4.25 11.09
C GLU A 37 -13.82 -2.94 11.77
N LYS A 38 -12.50 -2.71 11.90
CA LYS A 38 -11.94 -1.64 12.74
C LYS A 38 -10.97 -0.71 12.02
N GLY A 39 -10.58 -1.06 10.79
CA GLY A 39 -9.63 -0.27 10.02
C GLY A 39 -10.17 1.12 9.70
N ARG A 40 -9.25 2.07 9.61
CA ARG A 40 -9.53 3.46 9.22
C ARG A 40 -9.05 3.68 7.79
N VAL A 41 -9.72 4.59 7.09
CA VAL A 41 -9.32 4.96 5.73
C VAL A 41 -8.16 5.95 5.82
N ALA A 42 -7.05 5.60 5.20
CA ALA A 42 -5.88 6.45 5.02
C ALA A 42 -5.69 6.85 3.55
N PHE A 43 -5.02 7.97 3.32
CA PHE A 43 -4.62 8.41 1.99
C PHE A 43 -3.36 7.65 1.60
N GLY A 44 -3.45 6.79 0.59
CA GLY A 44 -2.33 6.03 0.07
C GLY A 44 -1.84 6.59 -1.26
N TYR A 45 -0.53 6.53 -1.48
CA TYR A 45 0.09 6.82 -2.77
C TYR A 45 1.07 5.71 -3.15
N LEU A 46 0.98 5.27 -4.40
CA LEU A 46 1.84 4.23 -4.95
C LEU A 46 3.25 4.77 -5.18
N VAL A 47 4.24 4.15 -4.53
CA VAL A 47 5.66 4.42 -4.76
C VAL A 47 6.18 3.54 -5.88
N GLN A 48 5.89 2.24 -5.82
CA GLN A 48 6.42 1.27 -6.77
C GLN A 48 5.48 0.07 -6.92
N ALA A 49 5.26 -0.35 -8.16
CA ALA A 49 4.52 -1.56 -8.48
C ALA A 49 5.22 -2.37 -9.57
N ASN A 50 4.96 -3.68 -9.56
CA ASN A 50 5.28 -4.54 -10.70
C ASN A 50 4.53 -4.06 -11.95
N SER A 51 5.20 -4.03 -13.12
CA SER A 51 4.61 -3.57 -14.38
C SER A 51 3.35 -4.34 -14.80
N LEU A 52 3.19 -5.59 -14.33
CA LEU A 52 1.99 -6.41 -14.55
C LEU A 52 0.74 -5.82 -13.89
N LEU A 53 0.88 -5.02 -12.82
CA LEU A 53 -0.25 -4.37 -12.16
C LEU A 53 -0.88 -3.24 -13.00
N PHE A 54 -0.17 -2.73 -14.02
CA PHE A 54 -0.67 -1.73 -14.97
C PHE A 54 -1.38 -2.34 -16.18
N LYS A 55 -1.40 -3.68 -16.28
CA LYS A 55 -2.16 -4.43 -17.28
C LYS A 55 -3.40 -5.03 -16.63
N THR A 56 -4.49 -5.11 -17.37
CA THR A 56 -5.71 -5.78 -16.88
C THR A 56 -5.37 -7.23 -16.55
N SER A 57 -5.56 -7.61 -15.28
CA SER A 57 -5.11 -8.89 -14.74
C SER A 57 -6.09 -9.41 -13.69
N SER A 58 -6.11 -10.72 -13.49
CA SER A 58 -6.78 -11.39 -12.36
C SER A 58 -5.82 -11.78 -11.24
N TYR A 59 -4.52 -11.50 -11.40
CA TYR A 59 -3.47 -11.88 -10.47
C TYR A 59 -3.12 -10.72 -9.52
N SER A 60 -3.05 -11.05 -8.24
CA SER A 60 -2.61 -10.12 -7.20
C SER A 60 -1.09 -10.12 -7.07
N TYR A 61 -0.50 -8.93 -6.96
CA TYR A 61 0.93 -8.72 -6.76
C TYR A 61 1.18 -7.70 -5.66
N PRO A 62 2.28 -7.81 -4.90
CA PRO A 62 2.67 -6.78 -3.96
C PRO A 62 3.06 -5.50 -4.70
N ALA A 63 2.80 -4.37 -4.05
CA ALA A 63 3.28 -3.06 -4.44
C ALA A 63 3.62 -2.26 -3.18
N CYS A 64 4.54 -1.32 -3.31
CA CYS A 64 4.98 -0.43 -2.25
C CYS A 64 4.17 0.85 -2.30
N PHE A 65 3.54 1.18 -1.17
CA PHE A 65 2.75 2.39 -0.97
C PHE A 65 3.33 3.21 0.17
N ILE A 66 3.14 4.51 0.12
CA ILE A 66 3.12 5.35 1.31
C ILE A 66 1.69 5.64 1.72
N TYR A 67 1.43 5.87 3.00
CA TYR A 67 0.14 6.35 3.46
C TYR A 67 0.24 7.26 4.68
N SER A 68 -0.81 8.07 4.88
CA SER A 68 -1.00 8.86 6.09
C SER A 68 -2.48 8.96 6.47
N GLU A 69 -2.73 9.05 7.78
CA GLU A 69 -4.03 9.39 8.37
C GLU A 69 -4.14 10.89 8.68
N ASP A 70 -3.08 11.70 8.44
CA ASP A 70 -3.06 13.13 8.75
C ASP A 70 -3.89 13.94 7.73
N LEU A 71 -4.80 14.78 8.23
CA LEU A 71 -5.67 15.65 7.44
C LEU A 71 -4.89 16.64 6.55
N PHE A 72 -3.63 16.91 6.85
CA PHE A 72 -2.75 17.69 5.99
C PHE A 72 -2.70 17.12 4.57
N PHE A 73 -2.51 15.81 4.41
CA PHE A 73 -2.45 15.18 3.08
C PHE A 73 -3.82 15.00 2.44
N GLN A 74 -4.90 14.96 3.24
CA GLN A 74 -6.26 15.03 2.70
C GLN A 74 -6.50 16.36 1.96
N ASN A 75 -6.05 17.46 2.56
CA ASN A 75 -6.25 18.80 2.02
C ASN A 75 -5.19 19.17 0.96
N ASN A 76 -4.06 18.45 0.92
CA ASN A 76 -2.92 18.70 0.04
C ASN A 76 -2.40 17.36 -0.54
N PRO A 77 -3.20 16.63 -1.34
CA PRO A 77 -2.83 15.31 -1.86
C PRO A 77 -1.54 15.30 -2.69
N GLU A 78 -1.25 16.41 -3.38
CA GLU A 78 -0.02 16.63 -4.16
C GLU A 78 1.26 16.56 -3.30
N MET A 79 1.15 16.82 -1.99
CA MET A 79 2.28 16.74 -1.08
C MET A 79 2.66 15.28 -0.81
N LEU A 80 1.67 14.38 -0.69
CA LEU A 80 1.93 12.95 -0.56
C LEU A 80 2.41 12.37 -1.89
N GLU A 81 1.84 12.83 -3.01
CA GLU A 81 2.35 12.51 -4.35
C GLU A 81 3.84 12.84 -4.49
N SER A 82 4.23 14.05 -4.10
CA SER A 82 5.62 14.52 -4.21
C SER A 82 6.59 13.65 -3.41
N ILE A 83 6.22 13.27 -2.18
CA ILE A 83 6.99 12.32 -1.34
C ILE A 83 7.15 10.98 -2.07
N SER A 84 6.07 10.47 -2.68
CA SER A 84 6.07 9.19 -3.40
C SER A 84 7.00 9.20 -4.61
N HIS A 85 6.94 10.27 -5.43
CA HIS A 85 7.82 10.44 -6.58
C HIS A 85 9.28 10.56 -6.16
N GLU A 86 9.57 11.36 -5.14
CA GLU A 86 10.95 11.56 -4.68
C GLU A 86 11.56 10.24 -4.14
N LEU A 87 10.78 9.43 -3.40
CA LEU A 87 11.21 8.09 -2.99
C LEU A 87 11.50 7.17 -4.19
N TYR A 88 10.66 7.22 -5.23
CA TYR A 88 10.88 6.46 -6.45
C TYR A 88 12.14 6.92 -7.21
N GLU A 89 12.40 8.22 -7.29
CA GLU A 89 13.61 8.75 -7.90
C GLU A 89 14.88 8.32 -7.16
N TYR A 90 14.87 8.34 -5.82
CA TYR A 90 16.01 7.86 -5.03
C TYR A 90 16.29 6.37 -5.22
N LYS A 91 15.28 5.57 -5.58
CA LYS A 91 15.48 4.16 -5.93
C LYS A 91 16.45 3.99 -7.11
N SER A 92 16.50 4.94 -8.04
CA SER A 92 17.41 4.91 -9.19
C SER A 92 18.65 5.80 -9.02
N SER A 93 18.81 6.44 -7.86
CA SER A 93 19.93 7.34 -7.57
C SER A 93 21.00 6.66 -6.70
N ASP A 94 22.26 7.07 -6.94
CA ASP A 94 23.40 6.76 -6.08
C ASP A 94 23.59 7.81 -4.97
N ALA A 95 23.01 9.00 -5.14
CA ALA A 95 23.10 10.12 -4.20
C ALA A 95 21.87 10.17 -3.28
N ILE A 96 21.73 9.19 -2.39
CA ILE A 96 20.62 9.12 -1.45
C ILE A 96 20.96 9.91 -0.16
N PRO A 97 20.13 10.86 0.27
CA PRO A 97 20.29 11.54 1.55
C PRO A 97 20.40 10.55 2.72
N ASN A 98 21.33 10.79 3.65
CA ASN A 98 21.62 9.85 4.75
C ASN A 98 20.37 9.44 5.54
N HIS A 99 19.46 10.39 5.82
CA HIS A 99 18.24 10.13 6.57
C HIS A 99 17.22 9.26 5.81
N LEU A 100 17.33 9.13 4.48
CA LEU A 100 16.46 8.31 3.65
C LEU A 100 17.08 6.97 3.24
N LYS A 101 18.39 6.75 3.48
CA LYS A 101 19.10 5.56 3.02
C LYS A 101 18.42 4.25 3.40
N GLN A 102 17.96 4.14 4.65
CA GLN A 102 17.29 2.92 5.11
C GLN A 102 15.97 2.67 4.35
N VAL A 103 15.13 3.68 4.21
CA VAL A 103 13.85 3.60 3.49
C VAL A 103 14.08 3.25 2.02
N VAL A 104 15.01 3.95 1.36
CA VAL A 104 15.29 3.73 -0.06
C VAL A 104 15.90 2.34 -0.30
N ASN A 105 16.73 1.84 0.61
CA ASN A 105 17.24 0.47 0.52
C ASN A 105 16.13 -0.57 0.60
N ILE A 106 15.10 -0.33 1.43
CA ILE A 106 13.91 -1.20 1.48
C ILE A 106 13.14 -1.15 0.15
N ILE A 107 13.02 0.02 -0.48
CA ILE A 107 12.35 0.16 -1.79
C ILE A 107 13.18 -0.51 -2.91
N LYS A 108 14.52 -0.43 -2.84
CA LYS A 108 15.43 -1.11 -3.77
C LYS A 108 15.38 -2.64 -3.60
N ASP A 109 15.23 -3.12 -2.37
CA ASP A 109 15.06 -4.53 -2.05
C ASP A 109 13.62 -4.99 -2.34
N GLU A 110 13.34 -5.29 -3.61
CA GLU A 110 12.02 -5.74 -4.08
C GLU A 110 11.58 -7.11 -3.51
N TYR A 111 12.46 -7.80 -2.79
CA TYR A 111 12.18 -9.11 -2.20
C TYR A 111 11.65 -9.00 -0.78
N GLU A 112 12.16 -8.04 0.00
CA GLU A 112 11.70 -7.80 1.36
C GLU A 112 10.33 -7.11 1.40
N ARG A 113 9.61 -7.31 2.50
CA ARG A 113 8.29 -6.72 2.71
C ARG A 113 8.41 -5.61 3.74
N ALA A 114 8.17 -4.38 3.31
CA ALA A 114 8.01 -3.24 4.21
C ALA A 114 6.64 -3.28 4.88
N TYR A 115 6.56 -3.08 6.19
CA TYR A 115 5.28 -2.90 6.88
C TYR A 115 5.36 -1.76 7.88
N ASN A 116 4.52 -0.74 7.69
CA ASN A 116 4.41 0.43 8.56
C ASN A 116 5.78 1.05 8.95
N ILE A 117 6.69 1.15 7.98
CA ILE A 117 7.99 1.79 8.19
C ILE A 117 7.78 3.29 8.22
N LEU A 118 8.05 3.94 9.35
CA LEU A 118 7.96 5.38 9.46
C LEU A 118 8.97 6.06 8.54
N LEU A 119 8.49 7.01 7.74
CA LEU A 119 9.34 7.92 7.01
C LEU A 119 9.89 9.00 7.97
N PRO A 120 11.11 9.51 7.71
CA PRO A 120 11.67 10.60 8.50
C PRO A 120 10.78 11.85 8.48
N GLU A 121 10.47 12.41 9.65
CA GLU A 121 9.56 13.56 9.76
C GLU A 121 10.03 14.81 9.01
N ASN A 122 11.34 15.02 8.89
CA ASN A 122 11.92 16.12 8.13
C ASN A 122 11.68 15.99 6.61
N PHE A 123 11.33 14.80 6.14
CA PHE A 123 10.97 14.50 4.76
C PHE A 123 9.46 14.60 4.51
N THR A 124 8.66 14.58 5.58
CA THR A 124 7.21 14.47 5.51
C THR A 124 6.50 15.67 6.14
N TYR A 125 7.15 16.84 6.14
CA TYR A 125 6.58 18.08 6.70
C TYR A 125 6.19 17.98 8.18
N GLY A 126 6.92 17.16 8.95
CA GLY A 126 6.63 16.87 10.35
C GLY A 126 5.41 15.97 10.56
N LYS A 127 4.92 15.31 9.50
CA LYS A 127 3.72 14.45 9.54
C LYS A 127 4.07 12.98 9.59
N VAL A 128 3.20 12.19 10.20
CA VAL A 128 3.34 10.73 10.22
C VAL A 128 2.98 10.18 8.84
N VAL A 129 3.96 9.58 8.18
CA VAL A 129 3.79 8.86 6.90
C VAL A 129 4.48 7.52 7.02
N TYR A 130 3.79 6.48 6.59
CA TYR A 130 4.28 5.10 6.61
C TYR A 130 4.57 4.61 5.20
N LEU A 131 5.68 3.92 5.00
CA LEU A 131 5.93 3.05 3.84
C LEU A 131 5.44 1.64 4.18
N THR A 132 4.67 1.03 3.28
CA THR A 132 4.10 -0.31 3.49
C THR A 132 3.91 -1.08 2.18
N THR A 133 4.01 -2.39 2.28
CA THR A 133 3.70 -3.32 1.18
C THR A 133 2.22 -3.64 1.21
N VAL A 134 1.54 -3.43 0.09
CA VAL A 134 0.14 -3.80 -0.09
C VAL A 134 0.02 -4.86 -1.17
N LEU A 135 -0.71 -5.93 -0.89
CA LEU A 135 -1.09 -6.89 -1.91
C LEU A 135 -2.23 -6.30 -2.75
N VAL A 136 -1.91 -5.88 -3.96
CA VAL A 136 -2.88 -5.28 -4.87
C VAL A 136 -3.73 -6.38 -5.49
N ASP A 137 -5.00 -6.45 -5.08
CA ASP A 137 -5.99 -7.32 -5.70
C ASP A 137 -6.71 -6.57 -6.82
N PRO A 138 -6.64 -7.04 -8.08
CA PRO A 138 -7.31 -6.38 -9.20
C PRO A 138 -8.81 -6.17 -9.00
N ARG A 139 -9.48 -6.96 -8.15
CA ARG A 139 -10.92 -6.81 -7.87
C ARG A 139 -11.22 -5.63 -6.95
N HIS A 140 -10.23 -5.17 -6.18
CA HIS A 140 -10.34 -4.01 -5.29
C HIS A 140 -10.08 -2.69 -6.00
N ILE A 141 -9.60 -2.69 -7.25
CA ILE A 141 -9.31 -1.48 -8.03
C ILE A 141 -10.13 -1.38 -9.33
N PRO A 142 -10.43 -0.16 -9.83
CA PRO A 142 -11.14 0.05 -11.09
C PRO A 142 -10.42 -0.61 -12.27
N LYS A 143 -11.18 -1.05 -13.28
CA LYS A 143 -10.66 -1.65 -14.53
C LYS A 143 -9.70 -2.86 -14.36
N TYR A 144 -9.59 -3.41 -13.15
CA TYR A 144 -8.72 -4.53 -12.81
C TYR A 144 -7.23 -4.27 -13.12
N LYS A 145 -6.81 -3.00 -13.00
CA LYS A 145 -5.42 -2.55 -13.16
C LYS A 145 -5.20 -1.20 -12.50
N ILE A 146 -3.96 -0.90 -12.17
CA ILE A 146 -3.56 0.42 -11.68
C ILE A 146 -3.74 1.43 -12.82
N THR A 147 -4.55 2.47 -12.57
CA THR A 147 -4.80 3.58 -13.51
C THR A 147 -4.60 4.96 -12.87
N ARG A 148 -4.41 4.99 -11.56
CA ARG A 148 -4.10 6.14 -10.72
C ARG A 148 -3.15 5.66 -9.62
N SER A 149 -2.29 6.54 -9.13
CA SER A 149 -1.31 6.21 -8.08
C SER A 149 -1.87 6.44 -6.67
N ASP A 150 -2.87 7.29 -6.54
CA ASP A 150 -3.56 7.56 -5.30
C ASP A 150 -4.68 6.55 -5.05
N MET A 151 -4.64 5.88 -3.90
CA MET A 151 -5.62 4.86 -3.54
C MET A 151 -5.93 4.93 -2.04
N PRO A 152 -7.22 4.90 -1.65
CA PRO A 152 -7.57 4.78 -0.25
C PRO A 152 -7.14 3.41 0.28
N LEU A 153 -6.47 3.40 1.43
CA LEU A 153 -6.08 2.19 2.13
C LEU A 153 -6.90 2.02 3.40
N LEU A 154 -7.23 0.78 3.76
CA LEU A 154 -7.65 0.42 5.11
C LEU A 154 -6.41 0.06 5.92
N VAL A 155 -6.22 0.79 7.02
CA VAL A 155 -5.06 0.66 7.90
C VAL A 155 -5.52 0.56 9.36
N LEU A 156 -4.71 -0.11 10.18
CA LEU A 156 -4.89 -0.18 11.63
C LEU A 156 -3.52 -0.40 12.30
N PRO A 157 -2.58 0.55 12.15
CA PRO A 157 -1.16 0.34 12.44
C PRO A 157 -0.89 -0.03 13.91
N GLU A 158 -1.79 0.31 14.83
CA GLU A 158 -1.69 -0.03 16.25
C GLU A 158 -2.06 -1.49 16.58
N GLN A 159 -2.68 -2.23 15.65
CA GLN A 159 -3.09 -3.63 15.87
C GLN A 159 -2.57 -4.59 14.80
N THR A 160 -2.21 -4.10 13.60
CA THR A 160 -1.70 -4.97 12.54
C THR A 160 -0.70 -4.23 11.64
N PRO A 161 0.38 -4.92 11.19
CA PRO A 161 1.32 -4.36 10.23
C PRO A 161 0.76 -4.27 8.82
N TYR A 162 -0.36 -4.95 8.54
CA TYR A 162 -0.89 -5.09 7.19
C TYR A 162 -1.84 -3.95 6.82
N SER A 163 -1.92 -3.68 5.53
CA SER A 163 -2.86 -2.73 4.94
C SER A 163 -3.46 -3.34 3.69
N ILE A 164 -4.69 -2.96 3.35
CA ILE A 164 -5.32 -3.33 2.08
C ILE A 164 -5.80 -2.09 1.36
N ILE A 165 -5.84 -2.14 0.04
CA ILE A 165 -6.59 -1.15 -0.72
C ILE A 165 -8.05 -1.29 -0.32
N LEU A 166 -8.69 -0.17 0.06
CA LEU A 166 -10.13 -0.14 0.27
C LEU A 166 -10.80 -0.62 -1.03
N PRO A 167 -11.72 -1.60 -1.02
CA PRO A 167 -12.33 -2.04 -2.27
C PRO A 167 -13.05 -0.91 -3.00
N LYS A 168 -12.86 -0.81 -4.33
CA LYS A 168 -13.44 0.21 -5.22
C LYS A 168 -14.92 0.53 -5.04
N TYR A 169 -15.69 -0.40 -4.47
CA TYR A 169 -17.12 -0.21 -4.21
C TYR A 169 -17.41 0.82 -3.11
N TYR A 170 -16.39 1.22 -2.36
CA TYR A 170 -16.48 2.23 -1.29
C TYR A 170 -15.77 3.53 -1.68
N TRP A 171 -15.22 3.63 -2.89
CA TRP A 171 -14.57 4.85 -3.35
C TRP A 171 -15.66 5.85 -3.69
N VAL A 172 -15.49 7.10 -3.25
CA VAL A 172 -16.26 8.23 -3.77
C VAL A 172 -15.55 8.71 -5.04
N ASP A 173 -16.33 8.93 -6.10
CA ASP A 173 -15.84 9.52 -7.35
C ASP A 173 -15.65 11.04 -7.21
#